data_AF-A0A428MLH1-F1
#
_entry.id   AF-A0A428MLH1-F1
#
_cell.length_a   1.000
_cell.length_b   1.000
_cell.length_c   1.000
_cell.angle_alpha   90.00
_cell.angle_beta   90.00
_cell.angle_gamma   90.00
#
_symmetry.space_group_name_H-M   'P 1'
#
loop_
_entity.id
_entity.type
_entity.pdbx_description
1 polymer ?
#
loop_
_entity_poly.entity_id
_entity_poly.type
_entity_poly.pdbx_seq_one_letter_code
_entity_poly.pdbx_strand_id
1 'polypeptide(L)'
;MPDKEYQAHRNWCVSVLSAHHRAYLAKRVKLPIRILRTLIADTSVLDMPSYIRHQAPWYFSYSRAAIRLAEAHSKGVPFDVEAGLKIRSKCIDDLERSVQDLTKFSEFSALGKPLTDTRIGETAELKRALAEHVATHGISLSQNQVSSHSTGLDGLNAQNIENLPPGPMLEAIKENKFRVRLLEQYQRAAKFDGRLHSLIGFAAATGRTTSAWPTVQNVPRDPRFRDLFRARAGHLILSADYAAIELRIAAVLAERADLRLRVQEEPTNWWVALARAGMRSNQQLLCPPEPDAEKLDWYRAAIPAVSQAVLCSDIQMMISIFRRGLDPHMVTGIDMARRQGRIDCGANPVEWLAARDSQTQSELKAQLHEERQRAKAVNFGLLYGMGAGGLHRSGIATFGLTWSLEEAAQARHDWFELYPEFRIWHWWTNFERFRKVIPNACVLWNPYEARLVNPGRHGVKVYETSTLSGRPFAILNDLRRALNYQNQGTGADILALAIASLPEDVAAMLLMPVHDELVLEVPVNQATAVEQAVVDTMVRAADQLLSGQVPVEVETAVGETWKKT
;
A
#
# COMPACT_ATOMS: atom_id res chain seq x y z
N MET A 1 -17.24 17.37 -30.05
CA MET A 1 -16.90 16.04 -29.50
C MET A 1 -15.54 15.61 -30.02
N PRO A 2 -14.68 14.97 -29.21
CA PRO A 2 -13.42 14.44 -29.70
C PRO A 2 -13.67 13.39 -30.76
N ASP A 3 -13.02 13.54 -31.91
CA ASP A 3 -13.08 12.57 -33.01
C ASP A 3 -12.57 11.20 -32.52
N LYS A 4 -13.40 10.16 -32.67
CA LYS A 4 -13.12 8.80 -32.19
C LYS A 4 -11.97 8.15 -32.96
N GLU A 5 -11.72 8.57 -34.19
CA GLU A 5 -10.59 8.08 -34.99
C GLU A 5 -9.22 8.42 -34.39
N TYR A 6 -9.13 9.40 -33.50
CA TYR A 6 -7.85 9.85 -32.94
C TYR A 6 -7.76 9.66 -31.42
N GLN A 7 -8.63 8.83 -30.82
CA GLN A 7 -8.64 8.60 -29.37
C GLN A 7 -7.81 7.39 -28.92
N ALA A 8 -7.66 6.37 -29.75
CA ALA A 8 -6.90 5.17 -29.38
C ALA A 8 -5.40 5.39 -29.58
N HIS A 9 -4.57 4.98 -28.61
CA HIS A 9 -3.10 5.11 -28.65
C HIS A 9 -2.49 4.52 -29.94
N ARG A 10 -3.02 3.39 -30.43
CA ARG A 10 -2.58 2.75 -31.69
C ARG A 10 -2.68 3.65 -32.92
N ASN A 11 -3.56 4.67 -32.90
CA ASN A 11 -3.72 5.60 -34.00
C ASN A 11 -2.61 6.67 -34.00
N TRP A 12 -1.85 6.78 -32.91
CA TRP A 12 -0.73 7.70 -32.75
C TRP A 12 0.63 7.02 -32.96
N CYS A 13 0.69 5.68 -32.88
CA CYS A 13 1.89 4.89 -33.13
C CYS A 13 2.11 4.62 -34.63
N VAL A 14 2.04 5.68 -35.45
CA VAL A 14 2.33 5.62 -36.89
C VAL A 14 3.71 6.20 -37.16
N SER A 15 4.40 5.71 -38.20
CA SER A 15 5.74 6.19 -38.56
C SER A 15 5.76 7.67 -38.96
N VAL A 16 4.67 8.18 -39.53
CA VAL A 16 4.50 9.59 -39.89
C VAL A 16 3.07 10.04 -39.57
N LEU A 17 2.93 11.10 -38.77
CA LEU A 17 1.63 11.69 -38.48
C LEU A 17 1.04 12.35 -39.75
N SER A 18 -0.23 12.06 -40.06
CA SER A 18 -0.94 12.69 -41.19
C SER A 18 -1.29 14.16 -40.92
N ALA A 19 -1.73 14.89 -41.96
CA ALA A 19 -2.25 16.25 -41.81
C ALA A 19 -3.45 16.31 -40.84
N HIS A 20 -4.31 15.30 -40.85
CA HIS A 20 -5.44 15.18 -39.93
C HIS A 20 -4.99 14.96 -38.48
N HIS A 21 -3.96 14.14 -38.24
CA HIS A 21 -3.34 14.00 -36.91
C HIS A 21 -2.81 15.33 -36.40
N ARG A 22 -2.07 16.09 -37.25
CA ARG A 22 -1.55 17.42 -36.90
C ARG A 22 -2.67 18.43 -36.62
N ALA A 23 -3.73 18.44 -37.42
CA ALA A 23 -4.88 19.33 -37.22
C ALA A 23 -5.65 18.98 -35.93
N TYR A 24 -5.80 17.69 -35.62
CA TYR A 24 -6.38 17.22 -34.36
C TYR A 24 -5.50 17.61 -33.16
N LEU A 25 -4.18 17.43 -33.24
CA LEU A 25 -3.22 17.90 -32.23
C LEU A 25 -3.34 19.40 -32.00
N ALA A 26 -3.33 20.22 -33.06
CA ALA A 26 -3.43 21.68 -32.93
C ALA A 26 -4.72 22.12 -32.21
N LYS A 27 -5.86 21.44 -32.47
CA LYS A 27 -7.12 21.67 -31.76
C LYS A 27 -7.02 21.24 -30.28
N ARG A 28 -6.31 20.15 -29.99
CA ARG A 28 -6.11 19.61 -28.64
C ARG A 28 -5.10 20.38 -27.81
N VAL A 29 -4.01 20.91 -28.38
CA VAL A 29 -2.96 21.66 -27.64
C VAL A 29 -3.54 22.86 -26.88
N LYS A 30 -4.58 23.51 -27.42
CA LYS A 30 -5.27 24.61 -26.72
C LYS A 30 -6.09 24.13 -25.52
N LEU A 31 -6.52 22.88 -25.47
CA LEU A 31 -7.40 22.37 -24.41
C LEU A 31 -6.69 22.24 -23.05
N PRO A 32 -5.50 21.62 -22.91
CA PRO A 32 -4.75 21.64 -21.66
C PRO A 32 -4.49 23.06 -21.16
N ILE A 33 -4.11 23.99 -22.06
CA ILE A 33 -3.89 25.40 -21.68
C ILE A 33 -5.18 26.04 -21.15
N ARG A 34 -6.33 25.77 -21.78
CA ARG A 34 -7.64 26.25 -21.30
C ARG A 34 -7.99 25.65 -19.93
N ILE A 35 -7.82 24.34 -19.76
CA ILE A 35 -8.06 23.65 -18.48
C ILE A 35 -7.16 24.25 -17.39
N LEU A 36 -5.86 24.44 -17.67
CA LEU A 36 -4.91 25.04 -16.74
C LEU A 36 -5.32 26.46 -16.36
N ARG A 37 -5.76 27.29 -17.32
CA ARG A 37 -6.28 28.64 -17.01
C ARG A 37 -7.54 28.62 -16.16
N THR A 38 -8.39 27.60 -16.29
CA THR A 38 -9.57 27.43 -15.42
C THR A 38 -9.17 26.97 -14.02
N LEU A 39 -8.20 26.07 -13.91
CA LEU A 39 -7.71 25.54 -12.62
C LEU A 39 -6.85 26.57 -11.87
N ILE A 40 -6.11 27.39 -12.60
CA ILE A 40 -5.17 28.40 -12.12
C ILE A 40 -5.66 29.76 -12.64
N ALA A 41 -6.78 30.23 -12.08
CA ALA A 41 -7.41 31.48 -12.51
C ALA A 41 -6.42 32.66 -12.40
N ASP A 42 -6.45 33.56 -13.39
CA ASP A 42 -5.71 34.82 -13.44
C ASP A 42 -4.17 34.76 -13.53
N THR A 43 -3.59 33.58 -13.79
CA THR A 43 -2.13 33.44 -14.03
C THR A 43 -1.82 33.35 -15.53
N SER A 44 -0.85 34.14 -16.00
CA SER A 44 -0.36 34.03 -17.38
C SER A 44 0.32 32.68 -17.61
N VAL A 45 0.34 32.18 -18.86
CA VAL A 45 1.02 30.89 -19.16
C VAL A 45 2.50 30.92 -18.79
N LEU A 46 3.14 32.09 -18.86
CA LEU A 46 4.55 32.27 -18.49
C LEU A 46 4.77 32.20 -16.98
N ASP A 47 3.77 32.61 -16.19
CA ASP A 47 3.85 32.64 -14.72
C ASP A 47 3.35 31.34 -14.08
N MET A 48 2.70 30.46 -14.84
CA MET A 48 2.17 29.17 -14.36
C MET A 48 3.24 28.31 -13.64
N PRO A 49 4.48 28.15 -14.14
CA PRO A 49 5.50 27.38 -13.41
C PRO A 49 5.80 27.94 -12.03
N SER A 50 5.88 29.27 -11.89
CA SER A 50 6.10 29.93 -10.61
C SER A 50 4.90 29.74 -9.68
N TYR A 51 3.68 29.89 -10.20
CA TYR A 51 2.46 29.63 -9.43
C TYR A 51 2.42 28.19 -8.91
N ILE A 52 2.66 27.19 -9.77
CA ILE A 52 2.67 25.78 -9.37
C ILE A 52 3.77 25.53 -8.34
N ARG A 53 4.94 26.18 -8.45
CA ARG A 53 6.03 26.03 -7.49
C ARG A 53 5.64 26.50 -6.09
N HIS A 54 4.85 27.57 -6.01
CA HIS A 54 4.37 28.09 -4.73
C HIS A 54 3.18 27.31 -4.17
N GLN A 55 2.22 26.92 -5.02
CA GLN A 55 0.95 26.33 -4.56
C GLN A 55 0.95 24.80 -4.52
N ALA A 56 1.76 24.16 -5.36
CA ALA A 56 1.82 22.71 -5.52
C ALA A 56 3.25 22.23 -5.84
N PRO A 57 4.25 22.51 -4.98
CA PRO A 57 5.65 22.18 -5.24
C PRO A 57 5.89 20.69 -5.51
N TRP A 58 5.09 19.81 -4.89
CA TRP A 58 5.09 18.37 -5.11
C TRP A 58 4.92 17.97 -6.58
N TYR A 59 4.26 18.79 -7.41
CA TYR A 59 4.02 18.50 -8.82
C TYR A 59 5.31 18.32 -9.63
N PHE A 60 6.38 19.04 -9.28
CA PHE A 60 7.64 18.99 -10.04
C PHE A 60 8.37 17.65 -9.91
N SER A 61 8.28 17.01 -8.74
CA SER A 61 8.80 15.66 -8.54
C SER A 61 8.08 14.67 -9.45
N TYR A 62 6.75 14.73 -9.48
CA TYR A 62 5.94 13.87 -10.35
C TYR A 62 6.18 14.14 -11.84
N SER A 63 6.30 15.39 -12.26
CA SER A 63 6.49 15.73 -13.67
C SER A 63 7.84 15.24 -14.18
N ARG A 64 8.94 15.46 -13.42
CA ARG A 64 10.26 14.95 -13.79
C ARG A 64 10.32 13.43 -13.71
N ALA A 65 9.76 12.83 -12.66
CA ALA A 65 9.70 11.37 -12.55
C ALA A 65 8.90 10.73 -13.69
N ALA A 66 7.79 11.35 -14.13
CA ALA A 66 7.02 10.84 -15.27
C ALA A 66 7.85 10.82 -16.56
N ILE A 67 8.73 11.79 -16.79
CA ILE A 67 9.66 11.78 -17.93
C ILE A 67 10.63 10.59 -17.81
N ARG A 68 11.21 10.37 -16.63
CA ARG A 68 12.08 9.21 -16.38
C ARG A 68 11.38 7.88 -16.57
N LEU A 69 10.12 7.79 -16.19
CA LEU A 69 9.32 6.57 -16.38
C LEU A 69 8.99 6.35 -17.87
N ALA A 70 8.85 7.41 -18.66
CA ALA A 70 8.73 7.28 -20.12
C ALA A 70 10.04 6.80 -20.76
N GLU A 71 11.19 7.28 -20.28
CA GLU A 71 12.51 6.77 -20.68
C GLU A 71 12.68 5.30 -20.28
N ALA A 72 12.30 4.94 -19.05
CA ALA A 72 12.31 3.56 -18.55
C ALA A 72 11.41 2.64 -19.39
N HIS A 73 10.20 3.10 -19.72
CA HIS A 73 9.30 2.42 -20.65
C HIS A 73 9.94 2.17 -22.01
N SER A 74 10.65 3.15 -22.57
CA SER A 74 11.33 3.00 -23.86
C SER A 74 12.49 1.99 -23.82
N LYS A 75 13.15 1.84 -22.67
CA LYS A 75 14.25 0.87 -22.47
C LYS A 75 13.73 -0.55 -22.29
N GLY A 76 12.64 -0.71 -21.54
CA GLY A 76 12.03 -2.00 -21.22
C GLY A 76 12.85 -2.83 -20.22
N VAL A 77 12.15 -3.67 -19.46
CA VAL A 77 12.75 -4.56 -18.45
C VAL A 77 13.18 -5.87 -19.12
N PRO A 78 14.44 -6.33 -19.00
CA PRO A 78 14.87 -7.54 -19.70
C PRO A 78 14.16 -8.78 -19.14
N PHE A 79 13.83 -9.73 -20.02
CA PHE A 79 13.04 -10.91 -19.69
C PHE A 79 13.51 -12.17 -20.44
N ASP A 80 13.74 -13.26 -19.71
CA ASP A 80 14.12 -14.56 -20.25
C ASP A 80 12.89 -15.33 -20.76
N VAL A 81 12.64 -15.20 -22.07
CA VAL A 81 11.49 -15.81 -22.75
C VAL A 81 11.53 -17.34 -22.67
N GLU A 82 12.71 -17.95 -22.80
CA GLU A 82 12.86 -19.40 -22.80
C GLU A 82 12.62 -20.00 -21.41
N ALA A 83 13.22 -19.40 -20.37
CA ALA A 83 12.94 -19.78 -18.99
C ALA A 83 11.46 -19.58 -18.64
N GLY A 84 10.85 -18.49 -19.13
CA GLY A 84 9.43 -18.22 -18.95
C GLY A 84 8.54 -19.30 -19.57
N LEU A 85 8.89 -19.84 -20.74
CA LEU A 85 8.19 -20.96 -21.38
C LEU A 85 8.26 -22.23 -20.52
N LYS A 86 9.43 -22.54 -19.96
CA LYS A 86 9.63 -23.70 -19.07
C LYS A 86 8.79 -23.58 -17.80
N ILE A 87 8.76 -22.42 -17.15
CA ILE A 87 7.91 -22.19 -15.97
C ILE A 87 6.43 -22.29 -16.33
N ARG A 88 6.02 -21.71 -17.47
CA ARG A 88 4.63 -21.77 -17.93
C ARG A 88 4.16 -23.21 -18.12
N SER A 89 4.99 -24.07 -18.74
CA SER A 89 4.67 -25.50 -18.90
C SER A 89 4.40 -26.16 -17.54
N LYS A 90 5.27 -25.94 -16.55
CA LYS A 90 5.09 -26.49 -15.20
C LYS A 90 3.82 -25.99 -14.53
N CYS A 91 3.48 -24.70 -14.67
CA CYS A 91 2.23 -24.16 -14.14
C CYS A 91 0.98 -24.77 -14.80
N ILE A 92 1.06 -25.14 -16.08
CA ILE A 92 -0.02 -25.86 -16.77
C ILE A 92 -0.14 -27.28 -16.20
N ASP A 93 0.97 -28.00 -16.05
CA ASP A 93 0.97 -29.36 -15.47
C ASP A 93 0.41 -29.35 -14.04
N ASP A 94 0.79 -28.37 -13.22
CA ASP A 94 0.31 -28.21 -11.84
C ASP A 94 -1.17 -27.80 -11.79
N LEU A 95 -1.63 -26.98 -12.74
CA LEU A 95 -3.05 -26.65 -12.91
C LEU A 95 -3.85 -27.91 -13.23
N GLU A 96 -3.42 -28.70 -14.22
CA GLU A 96 -4.09 -29.93 -14.63
C GLU A 96 -4.15 -30.94 -13.47
N ARG A 97 -3.06 -31.10 -12.72
CA ARG A 97 -3.04 -31.96 -11.52
C ARG A 97 -4.02 -31.49 -10.44
N SER A 98 -4.04 -30.18 -10.15
CA SER A 98 -4.95 -29.61 -9.14
C SER A 98 -6.41 -29.79 -9.54
N VAL A 99 -6.72 -29.65 -10.84
CA VAL A 99 -8.06 -29.92 -11.37
C VAL A 99 -8.41 -31.40 -11.28
N GLN A 100 -7.50 -32.30 -11.64
CA GLN A 100 -7.71 -33.75 -11.51
C GLN A 100 -8.00 -34.15 -10.07
N ASP A 101 -7.23 -33.62 -9.11
CA ASP A 101 -7.46 -33.86 -7.69
C ASP A 101 -8.81 -33.32 -7.22
N LEU A 102 -9.19 -32.12 -7.67
CA LEU A 102 -10.50 -31.55 -7.35
C LEU A 102 -11.65 -32.39 -7.94
N THR A 103 -11.51 -32.94 -9.14
CA THR A 103 -12.56 -33.76 -9.76
C THR A 103 -12.77 -35.12 -9.09
N LYS A 104 -11.92 -35.52 -8.14
CA LYS A 104 -12.15 -36.71 -7.30
C LYS A 104 -13.31 -36.51 -6.32
N PHE A 105 -13.65 -35.26 -6.00
CA PHE A 105 -14.86 -34.92 -5.29
C PHE A 105 -16.04 -34.98 -6.27
N SER A 106 -17.07 -35.77 -5.93
CA SER A 106 -18.22 -36.04 -6.78
C SER A 106 -18.89 -34.78 -7.34
N GLU A 107 -19.00 -33.75 -6.50
CA GLU A 107 -19.64 -32.46 -6.75
C GLU A 107 -18.90 -31.65 -7.82
N PHE A 108 -17.59 -31.90 -7.99
CA PHE A 108 -16.73 -31.18 -8.93
C PHE A 108 -16.38 -31.99 -10.19
N SER A 109 -16.82 -33.24 -10.28
CA SER A 109 -16.47 -34.19 -11.36
C SER A 109 -16.73 -33.65 -12.79
N ALA A 110 -17.79 -32.87 -12.97
CA ALA A 110 -18.15 -32.27 -14.27
C ALA A 110 -17.33 -31.02 -14.65
N LEU A 111 -16.50 -30.48 -13.74
CA LEU A 111 -15.82 -29.19 -13.89
C LEU A 111 -14.41 -29.28 -14.49
N GLY A 112 -13.93 -30.48 -14.83
CA GLY A 112 -12.54 -30.69 -15.29
C GLY A 112 -12.09 -29.75 -16.41
N LYS A 113 -12.66 -29.87 -17.61
CA LYS A 113 -12.27 -29.01 -18.75
C LYS A 113 -12.49 -27.51 -18.50
N PRO A 114 -13.64 -27.04 -18.00
CA PRO A 114 -13.85 -25.61 -17.71
C PRO A 114 -12.81 -25.02 -16.74
N LEU A 115 -12.35 -25.79 -15.75
CA LEU A 115 -11.37 -25.33 -14.78
C LEU A 115 -9.93 -25.33 -15.30
N THR A 116 -9.62 -26.05 -16.38
CA THR A 116 -8.30 -25.93 -17.05
C THR A 116 -8.19 -24.70 -17.95
N ASP A 117 -9.31 -24.11 -18.43
CA ASP A 117 -9.25 -22.90 -19.25
C ASP A 117 -8.90 -21.68 -18.39
N THR A 118 -7.72 -21.11 -18.65
CA THR A 118 -7.17 -19.97 -17.91
C THR A 118 -7.95 -18.67 -18.13
N ARG A 119 -8.73 -18.57 -19.21
CA ARG A 119 -9.56 -17.40 -19.54
C ARG A 119 -10.87 -17.39 -18.77
N ILE A 120 -11.31 -18.56 -18.30
CA ILE A 120 -12.55 -18.71 -17.54
C ILE A 120 -12.26 -18.41 -16.07
N GLY A 121 -12.93 -17.39 -15.53
CA GLY A 121 -12.92 -17.06 -14.10
C GLY A 121 -13.78 -18.00 -13.28
N GLU A 122 -14.29 -17.53 -12.15
CA GLU A 122 -15.26 -18.28 -11.34
C GLU A 122 -16.60 -18.41 -12.08
N THR A 123 -17.11 -19.63 -12.20
CA THR A 123 -18.37 -19.92 -12.90
C THR A 123 -19.51 -20.19 -11.91
N ALA A 124 -20.76 -20.07 -12.39
CA ALA A 124 -21.94 -20.40 -11.58
C ALA A 124 -21.96 -21.90 -11.21
N GLU A 125 -21.43 -22.76 -12.07
CA GLU A 125 -21.28 -24.20 -11.84
C GLU A 125 -20.31 -24.47 -10.69
N LEU A 126 -19.16 -23.78 -10.66
CA LEU A 126 -18.19 -23.90 -9.56
C LEU A 126 -18.81 -23.46 -8.23
N LYS A 127 -19.53 -22.34 -8.22
CA LYS A 127 -20.24 -21.86 -7.04
C LYS A 127 -21.29 -22.86 -6.55
N ARG A 128 -22.05 -23.48 -7.47
CA ARG A 128 -23.03 -24.53 -7.15
C ARG A 128 -22.39 -25.77 -6.55
N ALA A 129 -21.31 -26.28 -7.16
CA ALA A 129 -20.57 -27.44 -6.65
C ALA A 129 -20.02 -27.19 -5.24
N LEU A 130 -19.53 -25.97 -4.97
CA LEU A 130 -19.07 -25.57 -3.65
C LEU A 130 -20.21 -25.53 -2.62
N ALA A 131 -21.39 -24.99 -2.98
CA ALA A 131 -22.57 -25.04 -2.11
C ALA A 131 -23.00 -26.47 -1.79
N GLU A 132 -23.01 -27.34 -2.80
CA GLU A 132 -23.38 -28.75 -2.67
C GLU A 132 -22.40 -29.49 -1.76
N HIS A 133 -21.10 -29.23 -1.90
CA HIS A 133 -20.08 -29.83 -1.05
C HIS A 133 -20.25 -29.43 0.42
N VAL A 134 -20.47 -28.14 0.68
CA VAL A 134 -20.73 -27.62 2.05
C VAL A 134 -21.99 -28.27 2.65
N ALA A 135 -23.06 -28.37 1.87
CA ALA A 135 -24.32 -28.97 2.31
C ALA A 135 -24.16 -30.47 2.61
N THR A 136 -23.50 -31.22 1.72
CA THR A 136 -23.29 -32.66 1.83
C THR A 136 -22.44 -33.04 3.03
N HIS A 137 -21.46 -32.20 3.39
CA HIS A 137 -20.52 -32.46 4.49
C HIS A 137 -20.92 -31.79 5.82
N GLY A 138 -22.13 -31.20 5.90
CA GLY A 138 -22.64 -30.60 7.13
C GLY A 138 -21.81 -29.43 7.66
N ILE A 139 -21.09 -28.74 6.77
CA ILE A 139 -20.14 -27.69 7.15
C ILE A 139 -20.93 -26.40 7.43
N SER A 140 -20.92 -25.95 8.69
CA SER A 140 -21.59 -24.71 9.08
C SER A 140 -20.77 -23.49 8.65
N LEU A 141 -21.30 -22.69 7.72
CA LEU A 141 -20.73 -21.40 7.36
C LEU A 141 -21.16 -20.36 8.40
N SER A 142 -20.21 -19.65 9.03
CA SER A 142 -20.51 -18.68 10.09
C SER A 142 -21.46 -17.57 9.61
N GLN A 143 -22.56 -17.33 10.33
CA GLN A 143 -23.66 -16.42 9.96
C GLN A 143 -23.32 -14.92 9.87
N ASN A 144 -22.16 -14.46 10.35
CA ASN A 144 -21.85 -13.03 10.47
C ASN A 144 -21.42 -12.30 9.16
N GLN A 145 -21.78 -12.83 7.99
CA GLN A 145 -21.43 -12.23 6.69
C GLN A 145 -22.58 -12.20 5.66
N VAL A 146 -23.84 -12.36 6.07
CA VAL A 146 -24.98 -12.26 5.15
C VAL A 146 -25.70 -10.93 5.38
N SER A 147 -25.41 -9.92 4.57
CA SER A 147 -26.38 -8.83 4.38
C SER A 147 -27.63 -9.43 3.72
N SER A 148 -28.82 -9.06 4.20
CA SER A 148 -30.14 -9.67 3.95
C SER A 148 -30.63 -9.77 2.49
N HIS A 149 -29.77 -9.58 1.49
CA HIS A 149 -30.11 -9.62 0.06
C HIS A 149 -29.20 -10.49 -0.80
N SER A 150 -28.28 -11.26 -0.21
CA SER A 150 -27.44 -12.15 -1.00
C SER A 150 -27.88 -13.61 -0.82
N THR A 151 -28.10 -14.32 -1.93
CA THR A 151 -28.26 -15.77 -1.94
C THR A 151 -27.06 -16.40 -1.22
N GLY A 152 -27.26 -17.48 -0.45
CA GLY A 152 -26.32 -18.02 0.56
C GLY A 152 -24.90 -18.39 0.11
N LEU A 153 -24.51 -18.10 -1.14
CA LEU A 153 -23.19 -18.30 -1.73
C LEU A 153 -22.31 -17.05 -1.72
N ASP A 154 -22.86 -15.83 -1.69
CA ASP A 154 -22.04 -14.59 -1.69
C ASP A 154 -21.35 -14.32 -0.33
N GLY A 155 -21.68 -15.09 0.71
CA GLY A 155 -21.01 -15.10 2.02
C GLY A 155 -19.80 -16.05 2.10
N LEU A 156 -19.53 -16.83 1.05
CA LEU A 156 -18.30 -17.63 0.94
C LEU A 156 -17.17 -16.72 0.47
N ASN A 157 -16.47 -16.12 1.44
CA ASN A 157 -15.18 -15.51 1.15
C ASN A 157 -14.11 -16.60 0.89
N ALA A 158 -12.99 -16.24 0.28
CA ALA A 158 -11.89 -17.16 -0.05
C ALA A 158 -11.37 -17.99 1.15
N GLN A 159 -11.50 -17.50 2.38
CA GLN A 159 -11.00 -18.17 3.59
C GLN A 159 -11.90 -19.29 4.09
N ASN A 160 -13.22 -19.18 3.86
CA ASN A 160 -14.14 -20.29 4.12
C ASN A 160 -13.86 -21.45 3.16
N ILE A 161 -13.32 -21.16 1.98
CA ILE A 161 -13.00 -22.14 0.93
C ILE A 161 -11.70 -22.87 1.25
N GLU A 162 -10.64 -22.15 1.65
CA GLU A 162 -9.32 -22.72 1.98
C GLU A 162 -9.35 -23.81 3.04
N ASN A 163 -10.26 -23.70 4.03
CA ASN A 163 -10.40 -24.67 5.11
C ASN A 163 -11.25 -25.89 4.74
N LEU A 164 -11.88 -25.90 3.56
CA LEU A 164 -12.59 -27.06 3.06
C LEU A 164 -11.58 -28.06 2.48
N PRO A 165 -11.86 -29.37 2.49
CA PRO A 165 -11.04 -30.36 1.79
C PRO A 165 -10.66 -29.99 0.32
N PRO A 166 -11.57 -29.43 -0.52
CA PRO A 166 -11.20 -28.95 -1.87
C PRO A 166 -10.48 -27.59 -1.90
N GLY A 167 -10.42 -26.86 -0.79
CA GLY A 167 -9.90 -25.51 -0.68
C GLY A 167 -8.49 -25.30 -1.25
N PRO A 168 -7.49 -26.09 -0.80
CA PRO A 168 -6.13 -25.98 -1.30
C PRO A 168 -6.03 -26.18 -2.82
N MET A 169 -6.85 -27.06 -3.40
CA MET A 169 -6.90 -27.31 -4.84
C MET A 169 -7.50 -26.12 -5.58
N LEU A 170 -8.55 -25.51 -5.03
CA LEU A 170 -9.19 -24.33 -5.61
C LEU A 170 -8.26 -23.11 -5.65
N GLU A 171 -7.52 -22.85 -4.56
CA GLU A 171 -6.52 -21.78 -4.54
C GLU A 171 -5.34 -22.10 -5.47
N ALA A 172 -4.88 -23.35 -5.52
CA ALA A 172 -3.84 -23.77 -6.48
C ALA A 172 -4.29 -23.58 -7.93
N ILE A 173 -5.54 -23.89 -8.28
CA ILE A 173 -6.12 -23.66 -9.62
C ILE A 173 -6.12 -22.17 -9.94
N LYS A 174 -6.64 -21.33 -9.04
CA LYS A 174 -6.73 -19.88 -9.21
C LYS A 174 -5.36 -19.24 -9.39
N GLU A 175 -4.40 -19.61 -8.55
CA GLU A 175 -3.02 -19.13 -8.60
C GLU A 175 -2.32 -19.56 -9.90
N ASN A 176 -2.43 -20.84 -10.30
CA ASN A 176 -1.81 -21.31 -11.55
C ASN A 176 -2.47 -20.70 -12.79
N LYS A 177 -3.81 -20.52 -12.82
CA LYS A 177 -4.48 -19.77 -13.89
C LYS A 177 -3.94 -18.34 -14.02
N PHE A 178 -3.71 -17.66 -12.89
CA PHE A 178 -3.10 -16.34 -12.89
C PHE A 178 -1.67 -16.38 -13.45
N ARG A 179 -0.82 -17.28 -12.95
CA ARG A 179 0.58 -17.45 -13.39
C ARG A 179 0.70 -17.75 -14.88
N VAL A 180 -0.12 -18.67 -15.41
CA VAL A 180 -0.10 -19.02 -16.84
C VAL A 180 -0.46 -17.80 -17.70
N ARG A 181 -1.54 -17.08 -17.37
CA ARG A 181 -1.92 -15.85 -18.10
C ARG A 181 -0.87 -14.77 -18.03
N LEU A 182 -0.23 -14.60 -16.88
CA LEU A 182 0.84 -13.61 -16.70
C LEU A 182 2.02 -13.94 -17.62
N LEU A 183 2.48 -15.19 -17.63
CA LEU A 183 3.60 -15.64 -18.45
C LEU A 183 3.28 -15.54 -19.95
N GLU A 184 2.05 -15.83 -20.37
CA GLU A 184 1.60 -15.62 -21.76
C GLU A 184 1.70 -14.14 -22.17
N GLN A 185 1.28 -13.24 -21.28
CA GLN A 185 1.38 -11.81 -21.54
C GLN A 185 2.84 -11.35 -21.62
N TYR A 186 3.70 -11.82 -20.72
CA TYR A 186 5.13 -11.48 -20.72
C TYR A 186 5.83 -11.99 -21.98
N GLN A 187 5.59 -13.25 -22.36
CA GLN A 187 6.14 -13.85 -23.58
C GLN A 187 5.73 -13.07 -24.83
N ARG A 188 4.45 -12.66 -24.90
CA ARG A 188 3.96 -11.85 -26.02
C ARG A 188 4.60 -10.47 -26.05
N ALA A 189 4.77 -9.85 -24.88
CA ALA A 189 5.34 -8.51 -24.77
C ALA A 189 6.84 -8.49 -25.10
N ALA A 190 7.61 -9.48 -24.62
CA ALA A 190 9.04 -9.61 -24.86
C ALA A 190 9.42 -10.21 -26.22
N LYS A 191 8.43 -10.48 -27.09
CA LYS A 191 8.64 -11.24 -28.34
C LYS A 191 9.66 -10.60 -29.29
N PHE A 192 9.76 -9.28 -29.32
CA PHE A 192 10.51 -8.57 -30.36
C PHE A 192 11.98 -8.36 -30.02
N ASP A 193 12.28 -7.99 -28.78
CA ASP A 193 13.63 -7.61 -28.34
C ASP A 193 14.04 -8.23 -26.99
N GLY A 194 13.22 -9.15 -26.46
CA GLY A 194 13.46 -9.78 -25.17
C GLY A 194 13.18 -8.87 -23.97
N ARG A 195 12.43 -7.76 -24.15
CA ARG A 195 12.16 -6.80 -23.07
C ARG A 195 10.66 -6.54 -22.87
N LEU A 196 10.29 -6.27 -21.63
CA LEU A 196 8.93 -5.88 -21.23
C LEU A 196 8.82 -4.36 -21.20
N HIS A 197 8.15 -3.79 -22.20
CA HIS A 197 7.88 -2.35 -22.30
C HIS A 197 6.56 -1.99 -21.60
N SER A 198 6.52 -2.16 -20.28
CA SER A 198 5.34 -1.85 -19.48
C SER A 198 5.06 -0.34 -19.45
N LEU A 199 3.80 0.06 -19.62
CA LEU A 199 3.40 1.45 -19.42
C LEU A 199 3.35 1.72 -17.91
N ILE A 200 4.28 2.55 -17.42
CA ILE A 200 4.41 2.89 -16.00
C ILE A 200 4.10 4.37 -15.79
N GLY A 201 3.26 4.68 -14.82
CA GLY A 201 2.94 6.06 -14.46
C GLY A 201 2.21 6.17 -13.12
N PHE A 202 2.04 7.39 -12.62
CA PHE A 202 1.40 7.68 -11.35
C PHE A 202 -0.14 7.77 -11.49
N ALA A 203 -0.80 6.63 -11.70
CA ALA A 203 -2.25 6.59 -11.96
C ALA A 203 -3.10 6.21 -10.74
N ALA A 204 -2.50 5.71 -9.65
CA ALA A 204 -3.25 5.36 -8.46
C ALA A 204 -3.79 6.61 -7.75
N ALA A 205 -4.93 6.49 -7.05
CA ALA A 205 -5.51 7.57 -6.25
C ALA A 205 -4.54 8.11 -5.19
N THR A 206 -3.71 7.24 -4.60
CA THR A 206 -2.64 7.61 -3.66
C THR A 206 -1.48 8.33 -4.34
N GLY A 207 -1.38 8.33 -5.67
CA GLY A 207 -0.22 8.80 -6.41
C GLY A 207 0.84 7.72 -6.64
N ARG A 208 0.65 6.48 -6.16
CA ARG A 208 1.57 5.36 -6.45
C ARG A 208 1.67 5.09 -7.95
N THR A 209 2.83 4.54 -8.34
CA THR A 209 3.04 4.04 -9.69
C THR A 209 2.16 2.82 -9.94
N THR A 210 1.69 2.70 -11.17
CA THR A 210 0.97 1.54 -11.70
C THR A 210 1.64 1.11 -12.98
N SER A 211 1.66 -0.19 -13.25
CA SER A 211 2.15 -0.74 -14.53
C SER A 211 1.08 -1.52 -15.27
N ALA A 212 1.04 -1.40 -16.60
CA ALA A 212 0.11 -2.11 -17.45
C ALA A 212 0.73 -2.48 -18.80
N TRP A 213 0.15 -3.48 -19.47
CA TRP A 213 0.49 -3.92 -20.83
C TRP A 213 1.97 -4.32 -21.06
N PRO A 214 2.55 -5.23 -20.26
CA PRO A 214 1.97 -5.99 -19.15
C PRO A 214 2.30 -5.36 -17.77
N THR A 215 1.66 -5.82 -16.69
CA THR A 215 2.02 -5.36 -15.34
C THR A 215 3.30 -6.04 -14.86
N VAL A 216 4.29 -5.27 -14.39
CA VAL A 216 5.56 -5.76 -13.83
C VAL A 216 5.67 -5.52 -12.32
N GLN A 217 4.61 -5.00 -11.71
CA GLN A 217 4.53 -4.77 -10.27
C GLN A 217 3.91 -5.96 -9.51
N ASN A 218 3.09 -6.77 -10.19
CA ASN A 218 2.40 -7.91 -9.59
C ASN A 218 3.11 -9.25 -9.87
N VAL A 219 4.44 -9.25 -9.88
CA VAL A 219 5.22 -10.47 -10.06
C VAL A 219 5.00 -11.40 -8.86
N PRO A 220 4.68 -12.69 -9.07
CA PRO A 220 4.49 -13.65 -7.99
C PRO A 220 5.64 -13.67 -6.99
N ARG A 221 5.34 -13.98 -5.72
CA ARG A 221 6.35 -14.08 -4.65
C ARG A 221 7.32 -15.25 -4.84
N ASP A 222 6.96 -16.23 -5.67
CA ASP A 222 7.82 -17.35 -6.05
C ASP A 222 9.11 -16.81 -6.70
N PRO A 223 10.30 -17.10 -6.13
CA PRO A 223 11.58 -16.57 -6.62
C PRO A 223 11.83 -16.83 -8.11
N ARG A 224 11.32 -17.96 -8.63
CA ARG A 224 11.50 -18.37 -10.02
C ARG A 224 10.92 -17.35 -11.01
N PHE A 225 9.92 -16.55 -10.61
CA PHE A 225 9.34 -15.53 -11.46
C PHE A 225 10.20 -14.26 -11.53
N ARG A 226 10.84 -13.87 -10.41
CA ARG A 226 11.80 -12.77 -10.42
C ARG A 226 13.09 -13.14 -11.16
N ASP A 227 13.49 -14.42 -11.11
CA ASP A 227 14.63 -14.94 -11.88
C ASP A 227 14.47 -14.81 -13.40
N LEU A 228 13.25 -14.64 -13.91
CA LEU A 228 13.00 -14.38 -15.33
C LEU A 228 13.50 -13.00 -15.76
N PHE A 229 13.66 -12.06 -14.82
CA PHE A 229 14.15 -10.71 -15.11
C PHE A 229 15.67 -10.71 -14.99
N ARG A 230 16.34 -11.00 -16.11
CA ARG A 230 17.79 -11.22 -16.17
C ARG A 230 18.49 -10.08 -16.89
N ALA A 231 19.53 -9.53 -16.29
CA ALA A 231 20.36 -8.50 -16.92
C ALA A 231 21.05 -9.02 -18.19
N ARG A 232 21.30 -8.11 -19.14
CA ARG A 232 22.12 -8.42 -20.32
C ARG A 232 23.58 -8.71 -19.93
N ALA A 233 24.33 -9.34 -20.83
CA ALA A 233 25.75 -9.62 -20.61
C ALA A 233 26.54 -8.33 -20.25
N GLY A 234 27.42 -8.46 -19.26
CA GLY A 234 28.22 -7.34 -18.72
C GLY A 234 27.43 -6.36 -17.83
N HIS A 235 26.17 -6.67 -17.50
CA HIS A 235 25.31 -5.88 -16.61
C HIS A 235 24.77 -6.73 -15.46
N LEU A 236 24.25 -6.05 -14.43
CA LEU A 236 23.59 -6.61 -13.26
C LEU A 236 22.26 -5.88 -13.04
N ILE A 237 21.32 -6.55 -12.38
CA ILE A 237 20.15 -5.91 -11.80
C ILE A 237 20.51 -5.41 -10.41
N LEU A 238 20.28 -4.12 -10.17
CA LEU A 238 20.31 -3.49 -8.85
C LEU A 238 18.87 -3.21 -8.43
N SER A 239 18.43 -3.79 -7.32
CA SER A 239 17.22 -3.39 -6.61
C SER A 239 17.58 -2.60 -5.35
N ALA A 240 16.81 -1.56 -5.06
CA ALA A 240 16.93 -0.74 -3.87
C ALA A 240 15.54 -0.46 -3.31
N ASP A 241 15.26 -0.90 -2.08
CA ASP A 241 13.95 -0.81 -1.42
C ASP A 241 14.05 -0.02 -0.11
N TYR A 242 13.04 0.77 0.23
CA TYR A 242 13.04 1.46 1.50
C TYR A 242 12.65 0.53 2.65
N ALA A 243 13.52 0.42 3.66
CA ALA A 243 13.23 -0.41 4.83
C ALA A 243 12.12 0.20 5.71
N ALA A 244 10.95 -0.45 5.71
CA ALA A 244 9.79 -0.12 6.53
C ALA A 244 9.29 1.33 6.38
N ILE A 245 9.34 1.90 5.17
CA ILE A 245 9.01 3.31 4.93
C ILE A 245 7.60 3.70 5.37
N GLU A 246 6.61 2.82 5.19
CA GLU A 246 5.23 3.10 5.62
C GLU A 246 5.13 3.32 7.14
N LEU A 247 5.90 2.58 7.95
CA LEU A 247 5.90 2.75 9.40
C LEU A 247 6.66 4.02 9.81
N ARG A 248 7.75 4.35 9.10
CA ARG A 248 8.52 5.59 9.32
C ARG A 248 7.68 6.84 9.01
N ILE A 249 6.99 6.85 7.87
CA ILE A 249 6.04 7.92 7.52
C ILE A 249 4.93 8.01 8.56
N ALA A 250 4.35 6.88 8.97
CA ALA A 250 3.26 6.89 9.94
C ALA A 250 3.72 7.42 11.31
N ALA A 251 4.94 7.09 11.74
CA ALA A 251 5.54 7.63 12.97
C ALA A 251 5.62 9.17 12.92
N VAL A 252 6.08 9.73 11.80
CA VAL A 252 6.12 11.18 11.56
C VAL A 252 4.72 11.80 11.49
N LEU A 253 3.77 11.16 10.83
CA LEU A 253 2.38 11.62 10.78
C LEU A 253 1.72 11.62 12.16
N ALA A 254 2.09 10.67 13.02
CA ALA A 254 1.64 10.56 14.40
C ALA A 254 2.38 11.50 15.37
N GLU A 255 3.58 11.98 15.00
CA GLU A 255 4.24 13.10 15.66
C GLU A 255 3.47 14.41 15.35
N ARG A 256 2.38 14.61 16.08
CA ARG A 256 1.46 15.74 15.91
C ARG A 256 2.02 17.04 16.52
N ALA A 257 3.19 17.49 16.07
CA ALA A 257 3.77 18.77 16.50
C ALA A 257 2.79 19.94 16.29
N ASP A 258 2.10 19.98 15.15
CA ASP A 258 1.06 20.98 14.87
C ASP A 258 -0.10 20.95 15.88
N LEU A 259 -0.47 19.76 16.38
CA LEU A 259 -1.51 19.65 17.40
C LEU A 259 -1.04 20.24 18.73
N ARG A 260 0.24 20.04 19.11
CA ARG A 260 0.79 20.66 20.32
C ARG A 260 0.65 22.18 20.26
N LEU A 261 0.94 22.79 19.10
CA LEU A 261 0.77 24.22 18.86
C LEU A 261 -0.70 24.64 18.90
N ARG A 262 -1.57 23.97 18.13
CA ARG A 262 -3.00 24.31 18.05
C ARG A 262 -3.74 24.15 19.38
N VAL A 263 -3.36 23.17 20.20
CA VAL A 263 -3.94 22.96 21.52
C VAL A 263 -3.54 24.10 22.49
N GLN A 264 -2.47 24.86 22.22
CA GLN A 264 -2.10 26.05 22.98
C GLN A 264 -2.89 27.31 22.57
N GLU A 265 -3.52 27.33 21.40
CA GLU A 265 -4.43 28.38 20.92
C GLU A 265 -5.89 28.16 21.37
N GLU A 266 -6.70 29.21 21.54
CA GLU A 266 -8.11 29.05 21.97
C GLU A 266 -8.89 28.04 21.11
N PRO A 267 -9.35 26.91 21.69
CA PRO A 267 -9.83 25.77 20.92
C PRO A 267 -11.21 26.09 20.36
N THR A 268 -11.37 25.90 19.05
CA THR A 268 -12.62 26.16 18.34
C THR A 268 -13.58 24.97 18.34
N ASN A 269 -13.14 23.78 18.75
CA ASN A 269 -13.98 22.58 18.80
C ASN A 269 -13.80 21.75 20.10
N TRP A 270 -14.81 20.93 20.38
CA TRP A 270 -14.95 20.20 21.64
C TRP A 270 -13.81 19.21 21.92
N TRP A 271 -13.26 18.59 20.87
CA TRP A 271 -12.30 17.51 21.03
C TRP A 271 -10.88 18.07 21.28
N VAL A 272 -10.50 19.19 20.63
CA VAL A 272 -9.27 19.95 20.94
C VAL A 272 -9.33 20.49 22.37
N ALA A 273 -10.50 20.94 22.84
CA ALA A 273 -10.67 21.38 24.22
C ALA A 273 -10.42 20.24 25.24
N LEU A 274 -10.83 19.01 24.94
CA LEU A 274 -10.50 17.85 25.78
C LEU A 274 -9.00 17.52 25.73
N ALA A 275 -8.37 17.58 24.56
CA ALA A 275 -6.93 17.36 24.43
C ALA A 275 -6.13 18.38 25.25
N ARG A 276 -6.54 19.65 25.23
CA ARG A 276 -6.00 20.73 26.06
C ARG A 276 -6.11 20.43 27.55
N ALA A 277 -7.28 19.96 27.99
CA ALA A 277 -7.50 19.64 29.39
C ALA A 277 -6.54 18.53 29.86
N GLY A 278 -6.29 17.52 29.02
CA GLY A 278 -5.28 16.49 29.27
C GLY A 278 -3.87 17.05 29.42
N MET A 279 -3.43 17.90 28.48
CA MET A 279 -2.09 18.51 28.51
C MET A 279 -1.84 19.38 29.75
N ARG A 280 -2.88 20.02 30.29
CA ARG A 280 -2.77 20.89 31.47
C ARG A 280 -2.99 20.14 32.79
N SER A 281 -3.31 18.84 32.74
CA SER A 281 -3.54 18.06 33.95
C SER A 281 -2.22 17.78 34.66
N ASN A 282 -2.15 18.13 35.95
CA ASN A 282 -1.04 17.76 36.84
C ASN A 282 -1.19 16.36 37.45
N GLN A 283 -2.35 15.72 37.27
CA GLN A 283 -2.60 14.34 37.70
C GLN A 283 -2.40 13.40 36.52
N GLN A 284 -1.83 12.22 36.77
CA GLN A 284 -1.75 11.16 35.79
C GLN A 284 -3.17 10.67 35.45
N LEU A 285 -3.53 10.77 34.17
CA LEU A 285 -4.82 10.33 33.67
C LEU A 285 -4.69 8.92 33.09
N LEU A 286 -5.68 8.07 33.35
CA LEU A 286 -5.73 6.71 32.83
C LEU A 286 -6.67 6.64 31.63
N CYS A 287 -6.18 6.10 30.52
CA CYS A 287 -7.04 5.83 29.37
C CYS A 287 -7.93 4.62 29.70
N PRO A 288 -9.27 4.76 29.65
CA PRO A 288 -10.15 3.61 29.82
C PRO A 288 -9.92 2.56 28.71
N PRO A 289 -10.22 1.27 28.98
CA PRO A 289 -10.23 0.24 27.95
C PRO A 289 -11.09 0.61 26.75
N GLU A 290 -10.79 0.01 25.59
CA GLU A 290 -11.61 0.25 24.40
C GLU A 290 -13.02 -0.32 24.57
N PRO A 291 -14.07 0.47 24.30
CA PRO A 291 -15.43 0.02 24.42
C PRO A 291 -15.87 -0.68 23.12
N ASP A 292 -16.91 -1.52 23.22
CA ASP A 292 -17.57 -2.08 22.03
C ASP A 292 -18.16 -1.01 21.11
N ALA A 293 -18.55 0.13 21.70
CA ALA A 293 -19.04 1.30 20.99
C ALA A 293 -18.45 2.59 21.59
N GLU A 294 -17.81 3.39 20.75
CA GLU A 294 -17.22 4.67 21.16
C GLU A 294 -18.33 5.69 21.48
N LYS A 295 -18.63 5.87 22.78
CA LYS A 295 -19.60 6.85 23.29
C LYS A 295 -18.90 8.14 23.72
N LEU A 296 -19.66 9.24 23.78
CA LEU A 296 -19.13 10.55 24.17
C LEU A 296 -18.42 10.53 25.54
N ASP A 297 -18.95 9.80 26.51
CA ASP A 297 -18.35 9.70 27.85
C ASP A 297 -17.00 9.00 27.84
N TRP A 298 -16.84 7.98 26.99
CA TRP A 298 -15.55 7.34 26.80
C TRP A 298 -14.53 8.31 26.20
N TYR A 299 -14.90 9.09 25.18
CA TYR A 299 -14.01 10.12 24.62
C TYR A 299 -13.64 11.19 25.64
N ARG A 300 -14.57 11.59 26.53
CA ARG A 300 -14.31 12.57 27.60
C ARG A 300 -13.23 12.09 28.58
N ALA A 301 -13.05 10.79 28.75
CA ALA A 301 -11.98 10.21 29.57
C ALA A 301 -10.72 9.88 28.75
N ALA A 302 -10.88 9.28 27.58
CA ALA A 302 -9.76 8.78 26.76
C ALA A 302 -8.96 9.91 26.09
N ILE A 303 -9.63 10.93 25.53
CA ILE A 303 -8.92 12.01 24.81
C ILE A 303 -7.94 12.75 25.73
N PRO A 304 -8.33 13.20 26.94
CA PRO A 304 -7.39 13.83 27.86
C PRO A 304 -6.21 12.92 28.24
N ALA A 305 -6.47 11.65 28.57
CA ALA A 305 -5.42 10.72 29.00
C ALA A 305 -4.39 10.46 27.89
N VAL A 306 -4.86 10.16 26.68
CA VAL A 306 -3.98 9.91 25.53
C VAL A 306 -3.25 11.21 25.14
N SER A 307 -3.92 12.36 25.19
CA SER A 307 -3.29 13.66 24.90
C SER A 307 -2.19 14.00 25.90
N GLN A 308 -2.38 13.69 27.18
CA GLN A 308 -1.34 13.83 28.19
C GLN A 308 -0.13 12.93 27.85
N ALA A 309 -0.38 11.65 27.56
CA ALA A 309 0.68 10.68 27.25
C ALA A 309 1.48 11.04 25.98
N VAL A 310 0.82 11.55 24.94
CA VAL A 310 1.44 11.81 23.64
C VAL A 310 1.97 13.25 23.56
N LEU A 311 1.16 14.26 23.86
CA LEU A 311 1.51 15.65 23.58
C LEU A 311 2.49 16.23 24.61
N CYS A 312 2.54 15.68 25.82
CA CYS A 312 3.53 16.05 26.84
C CYS A 312 4.82 15.23 26.76
N SER A 313 4.89 14.19 25.92
CA SER A 313 6.11 13.44 25.68
C SER A 313 7.00 14.16 24.67
N ASP A 314 8.31 14.18 24.92
CA ASP A 314 9.30 14.77 24.00
C ASP A 314 9.43 13.96 22.70
N ILE A 315 9.46 12.63 22.81
CA ILE A 315 9.64 11.71 21.68
C ILE A 315 8.57 10.60 21.76
N GLN A 316 7.90 10.35 20.65
CA GLN A 316 6.89 9.29 20.54
C GLN A 316 7.52 7.89 20.45
N MET A 317 6.75 6.87 20.85
CA MET A 317 7.24 5.50 20.94
C MET A 317 7.78 4.98 19.60
N MET A 318 7.02 5.10 18.51
CA MET A 318 7.48 4.59 17.21
C MET A 318 8.73 5.32 16.69
N ILE A 319 8.84 6.63 16.91
CA ILE A 319 10.04 7.40 16.55
C ILE A 319 11.24 6.98 17.39
N SER A 320 11.02 6.76 18.68
CA SER A 320 12.02 6.30 19.65
C SER A 320 12.64 4.96 19.23
N ILE A 321 11.83 4.04 18.69
CA ILE A 321 12.27 2.75 18.12
C ILE A 321 13.23 2.97 16.95
N PHE A 322 12.80 3.75 15.95
CA PHE A 322 13.60 3.98 14.75
C PHE A 322 14.91 4.71 15.04
N ARG A 323 14.90 5.73 15.91
CA ARG A 323 16.13 6.45 16.30
C ARG A 323 17.16 5.56 17.00
N ARG A 324 16.73 4.43 17.56
CA ARG A 324 17.62 3.43 18.19
C ARG A 324 18.02 2.29 17.25
N GLY A 325 17.61 2.34 15.98
CA GLY A 325 17.89 1.26 15.01
C GLY A 325 17.19 -0.06 15.35
N LEU A 326 16.08 0.00 16.10
CA LEU A 326 15.33 -1.19 16.50
C LEU A 326 14.25 -1.56 15.48
N ASP A 327 13.93 -2.85 15.42
CA ASP A 327 12.84 -3.36 14.60
C ASP A 327 11.48 -3.14 15.31
N PRO A 328 10.56 -2.33 14.76
CA PRO A 328 9.26 -2.06 15.38
C PRO A 328 8.39 -3.30 15.53
N HIS A 329 8.56 -4.31 14.67
CA HIS A 329 7.84 -5.58 14.81
C HIS A 329 8.38 -6.41 15.96
N MET A 330 9.68 -6.30 16.26
CA MET A 330 10.26 -6.94 17.43
C MET A 330 9.78 -6.30 18.73
N VAL A 331 9.75 -4.97 18.80
CA VAL A 331 9.25 -4.26 19.99
C VAL A 331 7.79 -4.63 20.27
N THR A 332 6.93 -4.59 19.26
CA THR A 332 5.53 -5.03 19.40
C THR A 332 5.45 -6.51 19.81
N GLY A 333 6.27 -7.38 19.23
CA GLY A 333 6.30 -8.81 19.57
C GLY A 333 6.74 -9.07 21.02
N ILE A 334 7.72 -8.29 21.51
CA ILE A 334 8.17 -8.34 22.90
C ILE A 334 7.05 -7.89 23.85
N ASP A 335 6.32 -6.81 23.53
CA ASP A 335 5.19 -6.37 24.34
C ASP A 335 4.08 -7.43 24.40
N MET A 336 3.78 -8.08 23.27
CA MET A 336 2.86 -9.21 23.23
C MET A 336 3.31 -10.37 24.12
N ALA A 337 4.59 -10.75 24.06
CA ALA A 337 5.15 -11.80 24.90
C ALA A 337 5.14 -11.42 26.39
N ARG A 338 5.40 -10.15 26.71
CA ARG A 338 5.33 -9.59 28.07
C ARG A 338 3.94 -9.70 28.66
N ARG A 339 2.90 -9.26 27.94
CA ARG A 339 1.50 -9.34 28.38
C ARG A 339 1.03 -10.77 28.63
N GLN A 340 1.66 -11.74 27.97
CA GLN A 340 1.40 -13.17 28.17
C GLN A 340 2.30 -13.81 29.26
N GLY A 341 3.12 -13.02 29.95
CA GLY A 341 4.03 -13.50 31.01
C GLY A 341 5.19 -14.35 30.51
N ARG A 342 5.48 -14.35 29.20
CA ARG A 342 6.55 -15.16 28.59
C ARG A 342 7.91 -14.48 28.63
N ILE A 343 7.93 -13.16 28.71
CA ILE A 343 9.13 -12.33 28.84
C ILE A 343 8.90 -11.30 29.94
N ASP A 344 9.90 -11.10 30.79
CA ASP A 344 9.95 -9.93 31.66
C ASP A 344 10.83 -8.85 31.03
N CYS A 345 10.18 -7.83 30.47
CA CYS A 345 10.84 -6.64 29.93
C CYS A 345 10.50 -5.33 30.67
N GLY A 346 9.96 -5.44 31.88
CA GLY A 346 9.50 -4.28 32.64
C GLY A 346 8.40 -3.49 31.90
N ALA A 347 8.33 -2.19 32.15
CA ALA A 347 7.29 -1.33 31.57
C ALA A 347 7.59 -0.85 30.14
N ASN A 348 8.86 -0.82 29.73
CA ASN A 348 9.29 -0.23 28.46
C ASN A 348 10.05 -1.24 27.58
N PRO A 349 9.38 -1.91 26.63
CA PRO A 349 10.02 -2.90 25.76
C PRO A 349 11.10 -2.30 24.85
N VAL A 350 11.05 -0.99 24.57
CA VAL A 350 12.07 -0.30 23.76
C VAL A 350 13.37 -0.15 24.51
N GLU A 351 13.33 0.36 25.74
CA GLU A 351 14.53 0.49 26.59
C GLU A 351 15.13 -0.87 26.89
N TRP A 352 14.28 -1.86 27.17
CA TRP A 352 14.72 -3.22 27.40
C TRP A 352 15.44 -3.79 26.17
N LEU A 353 14.87 -3.68 24.96
CA LEU A 353 15.53 -4.20 23.76
C LEU A 353 16.81 -3.42 23.43
N ALA A 354 16.79 -2.08 23.58
CA ALA A 354 17.93 -1.21 23.30
C ALA A 354 19.15 -1.47 24.21
N ALA A 355 18.93 -1.95 25.43
CA ALA A 355 20.00 -2.26 26.38
C ALA A 355 20.81 -3.53 26.02
N ARG A 356 20.40 -4.27 24.98
CA ARG A 356 21.02 -5.54 24.57
C ARG A 356 21.94 -5.34 23.37
N ASP A 357 23.01 -6.11 23.32
CA ASP A 357 23.91 -6.12 22.16
C ASP A 357 23.25 -6.71 20.89
N SER A 358 23.87 -6.45 19.74
CA SER A 358 23.34 -6.87 18.44
C SER A 358 23.19 -8.39 18.29
N GLN A 359 24.04 -9.16 18.98
CA GLN A 359 23.95 -10.63 18.97
C GLN A 359 22.69 -11.09 19.70
N THR A 360 22.48 -10.62 20.92
CA THR A 360 21.30 -10.92 21.75
C THR A 360 20.01 -10.48 21.04
N GLN A 361 20.00 -9.31 20.41
CA GLN A 361 18.85 -8.85 19.62
C GLN A 361 18.53 -9.80 18.45
N SER A 362 19.56 -10.33 17.79
CA SER A 362 19.41 -11.30 16.69
C SER A 362 18.89 -12.65 17.18
N GLU A 363 19.38 -13.13 18.31
CA GLU A 363 18.91 -14.35 18.98
C GLU A 363 17.44 -14.23 19.40
N LEU A 364 17.06 -13.10 20.02
CA LEU A 364 15.67 -12.80 20.37
C LEU A 364 14.76 -12.75 19.13
N LYS A 365 15.25 -12.18 18.02
CA LYS A 365 14.51 -12.14 16.76
C LYS A 365 14.25 -13.53 16.18
N ALA A 366 15.17 -14.47 16.38
CA ALA A 366 14.97 -15.87 16.02
C ALA A 366 13.99 -16.57 16.98
N GLN A 367 14.15 -16.36 18.29
CA GLN A 367 13.30 -16.97 19.32
C GLN A 367 11.84 -16.51 19.23
N LEU A 368 11.62 -15.21 18.99
CA LEU A 368 10.29 -14.58 18.93
C LEU A 368 9.79 -14.40 17.50
N HIS A 369 10.19 -15.30 16.59
CA HIS A 369 9.83 -15.20 15.19
C HIS A 369 8.30 -15.15 15.01
N GLU A 370 7.56 -16.01 15.70
CA GLU A 370 6.10 -16.04 15.62
C GLU A 370 5.46 -14.75 16.12
N GLU A 371 5.88 -14.25 17.28
CA GLU A 371 5.39 -12.98 17.85
C GLU A 371 5.68 -11.83 16.92
N ARG A 372 6.86 -11.81 16.28
CA ARG A 372 7.22 -10.81 15.29
C ARG A 372 6.31 -10.89 14.06
N GLN A 373 5.91 -12.08 13.60
CA GLN A 373 4.93 -12.19 12.51
C GLN A 373 3.54 -11.70 12.94
N ARG A 374 3.08 -12.04 14.16
CA ARG A 374 1.83 -11.52 14.75
C ARG A 374 1.86 -9.99 14.88
N ALA A 375 3.01 -9.45 15.29
CA ALA A 375 3.26 -8.02 15.38
C ALA A 375 3.15 -7.29 14.03
N LYS A 376 3.55 -7.92 12.92
CA LYS A 376 3.32 -7.33 11.58
C LYS A 376 1.84 -7.17 11.28
N ALA A 377 1.02 -8.15 11.64
CA ALA A 377 -0.42 -8.09 11.40
C ALA A 377 -1.07 -6.88 12.09
N VAL A 378 -0.70 -6.62 13.35
CA VAL A 378 -1.22 -5.44 14.07
C VAL A 378 -0.58 -4.14 13.60
N ASN A 379 0.75 -4.09 13.41
CA ASN A 379 1.45 -2.86 13.00
C ASN A 379 0.95 -2.35 11.65
N PHE A 380 0.74 -3.23 10.66
CA PHE A 380 0.22 -2.83 9.35
C PHE A 380 -1.32 -2.75 9.32
N GLY A 381 -2.01 -3.65 10.01
CA GLY A 381 -3.47 -3.68 10.03
C GLY A 381 -4.05 -2.44 10.70
N LEU A 382 -3.55 -2.09 11.89
CA LEU A 382 -4.11 -1.02 12.71
C LEU A 382 -3.66 0.38 12.29
N LEU A 383 -2.56 0.50 11.55
CA LEU A 383 -2.03 1.77 11.05
C LEU A 383 -3.11 2.65 10.42
N TYR A 384 -3.98 2.04 9.63
CA TYR A 384 -5.02 2.72 8.86
C TYR A 384 -6.41 2.64 9.49
N GLY A 385 -6.52 2.47 10.81
CA GLY A 385 -7.80 2.52 11.52
C GLY A 385 -8.67 1.27 11.31
N MET A 386 -8.05 0.10 11.14
CA MET A 386 -8.77 -1.16 11.10
C MET A 386 -9.39 -1.48 12.48
N GLY A 387 -10.66 -1.89 12.48
CA GLY A 387 -11.34 -2.38 13.70
C GLY A 387 -11.03 -3.85 13.97
N ALA A 388 -11.37 -4.33 15.17
CA ALA A 388 -11.09 -5.71 15.62
C ALA A 388 -11.54 -6.79 14.63
N GLY A 389 -12.78 -6.69 14.10
CA GLY A 389 -13.27 -7.65 13.11
C GLY A 389 -12.52 -7.61 11.78
N GLY A 390 -11.97 -6.45 11.39
CA GLY A 390 -11.09 -6.34 10.23
C GLY A 390 -9.73 -6.98 10.49
N LEU A 391 -9.17 -6.74 11.68
CA LEU A 391 -7.88 -7.31 12.11
C LEU A 391 -7.95 -8.82 12.21
N HIS A 392 -9.02 -9.37 12.79
CA HIS A 392 -9.29 -10.81 12.82
C HIS A 392 -9.24 -11.41 11.40
N ARG A 393 -10.03 -10.87 10.46
CA ARG A 393 -10.07 -11.36 9.07
C ARG A 393 -8.72 -11.23 8.37
N SER A 394 -8.08 -10.06 8.46
CA SER A 394 -6.81 -9.77 7.80
C SER A 394 -5.65 -10.56 8.39
N GLY A 395 -5.63 -10.75 9.72
CA GLY A 395 -4.64 -11.54 10.43
C GLY A 395 -4.65 -12.99 9.97
N ILE A 396 -5.84 -13.58 9.86
CA ILE A 396 -6.00 -14.93 9.28
C ILE A 396 -5.55 -14.93 7.80
N ALA A 397 -6.08 -14.01 6.98
CA ALA A 397 -5.89 -14.03 5.51
C ALA A 397 -4.45 -13.82 5.07
N THR A 398 -3.76 -12.88 5.72
CA THR A 398 -2.47 -12.36 5.24
C THR A 398 -1.29 -12.87 6.06
N PHE A 399 -1.54 -13.19 7.33
CA PHE A 399 -0.50 -13.54 8.29
C PHE A 399 -0.67 -14.94 8.91
N GLY A 400 -1.70 -15.70 8.51
CA GLY A 400 -1.93 -17.06 8.98
C GLY A 400 -2.25 -17.14 10.48
N LEU A 401 -2.81 -16.08 11.06
CA LEU A 401 -3.16 -16.05 12.49
C LEU A 401 -4.38 -16.92 12.77
N THR A 402 -4.52 -17.37 14.02
CA THR A 402 -5.66 -18.16 14.50
C THR A 402 -6.48 -17.42 15.58
N TRP A 403 -6.30 -16.10 15.69
CA TRP A 403 -6.95 -15.31 16.74
C TRP A 403 -8.47 -15.33 16.62
N SER A 404 -9.16 -15.46 17.76
CA SER A 404 -10.57 -15.18 17.90
C SER A 404 -10.86 -13.68 17.70
N LEU A 405 -12.14 -13.31 17.58
CA LEU A 405 -12.53 -11.89 17.51
C LEU A 405 -12.16 -11.13 18.79
N GLU A 406 -12.26 -11.79 19.95
CA GLU A 406 -11.90 -11.23 21.25
C GLU A 406 -10.38 -11.01 21.35
N GLU A 407 -9.57 -11.99 20.93
CA GLU A 407 -8.12 -11.85 20.88
C GLU A 407 -7.69 -10.73 19.92
N ALA A 408 -8.38 -10.57 18.79
CA ALA A 408 -8.12 -9.45 17.88
C ALA A 408 -8.53 -8.10 18.48
N ALA A 409 -9.59 -8.04 19.28
CA ALA A 409 -9.99 -6.83 20.00
C ALA A 409 -8.97 -6.47 21.09
N GLN A 410 -8.51 -7.46 21.86
CA GLN A 410 -7.47 -7.27 22.86
C GLN A 410 -6.14 -6.83 22.22
N ALA A 411 -5.70 -7.49 21.16
CA ALA A 411 -4.48 -7.10 20.44
C ALA A 411 -4.55 -5.67 19.89
N ARG A 412 -5.74 -5.22 19.46
CA ARG A 412 -5.98 -3.84 19.06
C ARG A 412 -5.86 -2.87 20.23
N HIS A 413 -6.47 -3.21 21.37
CA HIS A 413 -6.36 -2.40 22.58
C HIS A 413 -4.90 -2.26 23.02
N ASP A 414 -4.19 -3.37 23.16
CA ASP A 414 -2.78 -3.44 23.56
C ASP A 414 -1.88 -2.62 22.62
N TRP A 415 -2.12 -2.69 21.31
CA TRP A 415 -1.34 -1.94 20.33
C TRP A 415 -1.47 -0.42 20.50
N PHE A 416 -2.67 0.08 20.76
CA PHE A 416 -2.86 1.51 21.01
C PHE A 416 -2.43 1.95 22.41
N GLU A 417 -2.34 1.02 23.37
CA GLU A 417 -1.73 1.29 24.66
C GLU A 417 -0.21 1.46 24.51
N LEU A 418 0.42 0.63 23.66
CA LEU A 418 1.84 0.72 23.32
C LEU A 418 2.16 1.92 22.43
N TYR A 419 1.29 2.25 21.47
CA TYR A 419 1.47 3.35 20.51
C TYR A 419 0.30 4.36 20.53
N PRO A 420 0.10 5.09 21.65
CA PRO A 420 -1.01 6.04 21.80
C PRO A 420 -0.98 7.19 20.78
N GLU A 421 0.18 7.51 20.21
CA GLU A 421 0.35 8.54 19.18
C GLU A 421 -0.50 8.28 17.93
N PHE A 422 -0.69 7.01 17.54
CA PHE A 422 -1.53 6.68 16.39
C PHE A 422 -3.02 6.89 16.69
N ARG A 423 -3.44 6.75 17.95
CA ARG A 423 -4.83 7.04 18.35
C ARG A 423 -5.13 8.53 18.18
N ILE A 424 -4.20 9.39 18.61
CA ILE A 424 -4.31 10.84 18.37
C ILE A 424 -4.30 11.13 16.86
N TRP A 425 -3.42 10.48 16.11
CA TRP A 425 -3.37 10.63 14.65
C TRP A 425 -4.73 10.33 14.00
N HIS A 426 -5.39 9.26 14.42
CA HIS A 426 -6.70 8.84 13.94
C HIS A 426 -7.81 9.81 14.33
N TRP A 427 -7.87 10.22 15.60
CA TRP A 427 -8.85 11.18 16.09
C TRP A 427 -8.71 12.55 15.43
N TRP A 428 -7.49 13.04 15.24
CA TRP A 428 -7.24 14.27 14.49
C TRP A 428 -7.84 14.21 13.09
N THR A 429 -7.58 13.11 12.38
CA THR A 429 -8.11 12.92 11.03
C THR A 429 -9.64 12.80 11.05
N ASN A 430 -10.22 12.16 12.07
CA ASN A 430 -11.65 11.94 12.18
C ASN A 430 -12.45 13.19 12.60
N PHE A 431 -11.89 14.03 13.48
CA PHE A 431 -12.61 15.12 14.15
C PHE A 431 -12.19 16.51 13.71
N GLU A 432 -10.93 16.71 13.32
CA GLU A 432 -10.43 18.02 12.88
C GLU A 432 -10.54 18.20 11.36
N ARG A 433 -10.19 17.15 10.62
CA ARG A 433 -10.01 17.21 9.16
C ARG A 433 -11.25 16.74 8.40
N PHE A 434 -12.43 16.89 8.96
CA PHE A 434 -13.67 16.56 8.26
C PHE A 434 -14.61 17.76 8.16
N ARG A 435 -15.32 17.84 7.04
CA ARG A 435 -16.48 18.72 6.88
C ARG A 435 -17.72 17.90 6.54
N LYS A 436 -18.88 18.39 6.98
CA LYS A 436 -20.17 17.85 6.53
C LYS A 436 -20.56 18.56 5.24
N VAL A 437 -20.86 17.80 4.21
CA VAL A 437 -21.37 18.36 2.95
C VAL A 437 -22.89 18.39 2.96
N ILE A 438 -23.45 19.48 2.45
CA ILE A 438 -24.89 19.62 2.26
C ILE A 438 -25.34 18.66 1.14
N PRO A 439 -26.36 17.83 1.37
CA PRO A 439 -26.87 16.92 0.35
C PRO A 439 -27.19 17.65 -0.97
N ASN A 440 -26.78 17.06 -2.10
CA ASN A 440 -26.96 17.61 -3.45
C ASN A 440 -26.29 18.96 -3.74
N ALA A 441 -25.43 19.49 -2.85
CA ALA A 441 -24.76 20.78 -3.06
C ALA A 441 -23.50 20.69 -3.94
N CYS A 442 -22.94 19.49 -4.17
CA CYS A 442 -21.80 19.30 -5.05
C CYS A 442 -21.75 17.88 -5.64
N VAL A 443 -21.02 17.71 -6.74
CA VAL A 443 -20.62 16.40 -7.25
C VAL A 443 -19.13 16.22 -7.01
N LEU A 444 -18.72 15.06 -6.53
CA LEU A 444 -17.33 14.78 -6.19
C LEU A 444 -16.79 13.69 -7.11
N TRP A 445 -15.55 13.86 -7.58
CA TRP A 445 -14.84 12.79 -8.28
C TRP A 445 -14.36 11.76 -7.26
N ASN A 446 -14.75 10.50 -7.41
CA ASN A 446 -14.22 9.38 -6.65
C ASN A 446 -13.11 8.71 -7.48
N PRO A 447 -11.83 8.99 -7.21
CA PRO A 447 -10.72 8.46 -8.00
C PRO A 447 -10.49 6.96 -7.78
N TYR A 448 -11.00 6.36 -6.70
CA TYR A 448 -10.91 4.91 -6.49
C TYR A 448 -11.88 4.13 -7.39
N GLU A 449 -12.98 4.76 -7.78
CA GLU A 449 -14.02 4.15 -8.64
C GLU A 449 -14.06 4.78 -10.04
N ALA A 450 -13.16 5.73 -10.32
CA ALA A 450 -13.08 6.50 -11.56
C ALA A 450 -14.46 7.05 -12.02
N ARG A 451 -15.25 7.55 -11.08
CA ARG A 451 -16.60 8.08 -11.37
C ARG A 451 -16.96 9.29 -10.51
N LEU A 452 -17.87 10.10 -11.03
CA LEU A 452 -18.53 11.15 -10.26
C LEU A 452 -19.55 10.53 -9.30
N VAL A 453 -19.57 11.00 -8.06
CA VAL A 453 -20.51 10.58 -7.02
C VAL A 453 -21.25 11.81 -6.47
N ASN A 454 -22.56 11.68 -6.32
CA ASN A 454 -23.37 12.65 -5.60
C ASN A 454 -23.43 12.19 -4.12
N PRO A 455 -23.03 13.03 -3.15
CA PRO A 455 -23.28 12.80 -1.73
C PRO A 455 -24.79 12.96 -1.44
N GLY A 456 -25.59 12.01 -1.92
CA GLY A 456 -27.06 12.06 -1.92
C GLY A 456 -27.73 11.75 -0.58
N ARG A 457 -27.02 11.86 0.55
CA ARG A 457 -27.58 11.62 1.90
C ARG A 457 -27.12 12.70 2.89
N HIS A 458 -27.94 12.94 3.89
CA HIS A 458 -27.58 13.78 5.04
C HIS A 458 -26.38 13.17 5.77
N GLY A 459 -25.40 14.01 6.14
CA GLY A 459 -24.29 13.60 7.01
C GLY A 459 -23.08 12.95 6.31
N VAL A 460 -22.91 13.10 4.99
CA VAL A 460 -21.68 12.66 4.32
C VAL A 460 -20.49 13.47 4.83
N LYS A 461 -19.56 12.78 5.49
CA LYS A 461 -18.27 13.34 5.89
C LYS A 461 -17.33 13.37 4.69
N VAL A 462 -16.69 14.51 4.48
CA VAL A 462 -15.54 14.64 3.59
C VAL A 462 -14.32 14.85 4.43
N TYR A 463 -13.41 13.88 4.40
CA TYR A 463 -12.11 13.99 5.02
C TYR A 463 -11.19 14.77 4.08
N GLU A 464 -10.79 15.96 4.50
CA GLU A 464 -9.83 16.84 3.80
C GLU A 464 -8.43 16.51 4.32
N THR A 465 -7.67 15.79 3.52
CA THR A 465 -6.40 15.20 3.93
C THR A 465 -5.28 15.62 3.01
N SER A 466 -4.05 15.38 3.43
CA SER A 466 -2.86 15.74 2.66
C SER A 466 -1.70 14.79 2.96
N THR A 467 -0.79 14.63 2.02
CA THR A 467 0.51 14.01 2.28
C THR A 467 1.42 14.96 3.06
N LEU A 468 2.59 14.49 3.52
CA LEU A 468 3.61 15.36 4.13
C LEU A 468 4.19 16.38 3.15
N SER A 469 4.13 16.13 1.83
CA SER A 469 4.52 17.12 0.81
C SER A 469 3.45 18.19 0.56
N GLY A 470 2.32 18.12 1.27
CA GLY A 470 1.20 19.05 1.10
C GLY A 470 0.28 18.73 -0.07
N ARG A 471 0.39 17.55 -0.70
CA ARG A 471 -0.51 17.14 -1.79
C ARG A 471 -1.92 16.87 -1.23
N PRO A 472 -2.95 17.67 -1.61
CA PRO A 472 -4.26 17.61 -0.99
C PRO A 472 -5.14 16.54 -1.61
N PHE A 473 -6.08 16.01 -0.82
CA PHE A 473 -7.06 15.04 -1.29
C PHE A 473 -8.32 15.01 -0.43
N ALA A 474 -9.46 14.77 -1.07
CA ALA A 474 -10.75 14.70 -0.41
C ALA A 474 -11.30 13.27 -0.48
N ILE A 475 -11.64 12.68 0.66
CA ILE A 475 -12.14 11.31 0.75
C ILE A 475 -13.53 11.28 1.37
N LEU A 476 -14.43 10.55 0.71
CA LEU A 476 -15.82 10.46 1.10
C LEU A 476 -16.05 9.34 2.10
N ASN A 477 -16.45 9.71 3.31
CA ASN A 477 -16.99 8.83 4.34
C ASN A 477 -16.15 7.57 4.63
N ASP A 478 -14.83 7.67 4.46
CA ASP A 478 -13.89 6.57 4.73
C ASP A 478 -12.64 7.09 5.43
N LEU A 479 -12.63 7.01 6.76
CA LEU A 479 -11.50 7.42 7.58
C LEU A 479 -10.25 6.57 7.26
N ARG A 480 -10.42 5.28 6.97
CA ARG A 480 -9.31 4.37 6.71
C ARG A 480 -8.58 4.76 5.43
N ARG A 481 -9.33 5.05 4.37
CA ARG A 481 -8.75 5.62 3.13
C ARG A 481 -8.09 6.97 3.39
N ALA A 482 -8.66 7.82 4.25
CA ALA A 482 -8.07 9.12 4.58
C ALA A 482 -6.70 8.98 5.27
N LEU A 483 -6.59 8.09 6.26
CA LEU A 483 -5.33 7.76 6.93
C LEU A 483 -4.34 7.10 5.98
N ASN A 484 -4.81 6.15 5.18
CA ASN A 484 -3.99 5.47 4.18
C ASN A 484 -3.42 6.43 3.14
N TYR A 485 -4.22 7.41 2.68
CA TYR A 485 -3.75 8.41 1.74
C TYR A 485 -2.62 9.28 2.32
N GLN A 486 -2.73 9.71 3.58
CA GLN A 486 -1.66 10.47 4.24
C GLN A 486 -0.34 9.70 4.23
N ASN A 487 -0.40 8.39 4.50
CA ASN A 487 0.79 7.55 4.54
C ASN A 487 1.28 7.14 3.14
N GLN A 488 0.50 6.33 2.42
CA GLN A 488 0.91 5.78 1.12
C GLN A 488 1.09 6.85 0.06
N GLY A 489 0.34 7.95 0.16
CA GLY A 489 0.53 9.09 -0.72
C GLY A 489 1.84 9.82 -0.44
N THR A 490 2.24 9.94 0.82
CA THR A 490 3.58 10.44 1.17
C THR A 490 4.66 9.50 0.65
N GLY A 491 4.49 8.18 0.79
CA GLY A 491 5.44 7.20 0.21
C GLY A 491 5.56 7.35 -1.32
N ALA A 492 4.45 7.59 -2.01
CA ALA A 492 4.48 7.89 -3.44
C ALA A 492 5.20 9.21 -3.77
N ASP A 493 5.05 10.23 -2.93
CA ASP A 493 5.76 11.50 -3.10
C ASP A 493 7.27 11.34 -2.88
N ILE A 494 7.69 10.55 -1.88
CA ILE A 494 9.08 10.18 -1.63
C ILE A 494 9.66 9.45 -2.85
N LEU A 495 8.95 8.45 -3.38
CA LEU A 495 9.40 7.71 -4.55
C LEU A 495 9.50 8.60 -5.80
N ALA A 496 8.50 9.46 -6.04
CA ALA A 496 8.52 10.40 -7.15
C ALA A 496 9.70 11.37 -7.02
N LEU A 497 9.98 11.86 -5.82
CA LEU A 497 11.14 12.71 -5.56
C LEU A 497 12.45 11.95 -5.77
N ALA A 498 12.56 10.71 -5.31
CA ALA A 498 13.75 9.87 -5.51
C ALA A 498 14.03 9.68 -7.01
N ILE A 499 13.04 9.24 -7.79
CA ILE A 499 13.15 9.07 -9.24
C ILE A 499 13.54 10.38 -9.93
N ALA A 500 12.91 11.49 -9.54
CA ALA A 500 13.20 12.81 -10.10
C ALA A 500 14.60 13.34 -9.76
N SER A 501 15.19 12.86 -8.66
CA SER A 501 16.46 13.32 -8.11
C SER A 501 17.64 12.42 -8.47
N LEU A 502 17.40 11.29 -9.13
CA LEU A 502 18.47 10.44 -9.65
C LEU A 502 19.39 11.27 -10.57
N PRO A 503 20.71 11.14 -10.42
CA PRO A 503 21.68 11.66 -11.40
C PRO A 503 21.33 11.21 -12.83
N GLU A 504 21.63 12.02 -13.84
CA GLU A 504 21.21 11.75 -15.23
C GLU A 504 21.70 10.39 -15.76
N ASP A 505 22.96 10.04 -15.45
CA ASP A 505 23.60 8.78 -15.79
C ASP A 505 22.97 7.59 -15.06
N VAL A 506 22.60 7.75 -13.79
CA VAL A 506 21.88 6.73 -13.01
C VAL A 506 20.44 6.59 -13.47
N ALA A 507 19.74 7.69 -13.74
CA ALA A 507 18.37 7.68 -14.26
C ALA A 507 18.28 6.98 -15.62
N ALA A 508 19.33 7.09 -16.45
CA ALA A 508 19.46 6.35 -17.70
C ALA A 508 19.49 4.82 -17.50
N MET A 509 19.81 4.33 -16.29
CA MET A 509 19.82 2.90 -15.94
C MET A 509 18.51 2.41 -15.28
N LEU A 510 17.59 3.31 -14.93
CA LEU A 510 16.29 2.96 -14.31
C LEU A 510 15.43 2.10 -15.24
N LEU A 511 15.00 0.93 -14.77
CA LEU A 511 14.11 0.02 -15.49
C LEU A 511 12.65 0.19 -15.06
N MET A 512 12.38 0.16 -13.75
CA MET A 512 11.04 0.27 -13.21
C MET A 512 11.04 0.56 -11.71
N PRO A 513 10.00 1.22 -11.19
CA PRO A 513 9.65 1.18 -9.77
C PRO A 513 8.64 0.07 -9.47
N VAL A 514 8.82 -0.60 -8.33
CA VAL A 514 7.90 -1.62 -7.81
C VAL A 514 7.53 -1.25 -6.37
N HIS A 515 6.33 -0.68 -6.18
CA HIS A 515 5.93 -0.10 -4.90
C HIS A 515 6.89 1.00 -4.44
N ASP A 516 7.73 0.74 -3.45
CA ASP A 516 8.77 1.58 -2.88
C ASP A 516 10.20 1.22 -3.36
N GLU A 517 10.32 0.17 -4.16
CA GLU A 517 11.57 -0.34 -4.73
C GLU A 517 11.91 0.34 -6.07
N LEU A 518 13.18 0.66 -6.29
CA LEU A 518 13.75 1.03 -7.58
C LEU A 518 14.57 -0.13 -8.16
N VAL A 519 14.31 -0.48 -9.41
CA VAL A 519 15.04 -1.52 -10.14
C VAL A 519 15.78 -0.91 -11.32
N LEU A 520 17.09 -1.17 -11.40
CA LEU A 520 18.01 -0.64 -12.41
C LEU A 520 18.80 -1.77 -13.08
N GLU A 521 19.21 -1.56 -14.33
CA GLU A 521 20.19 -2.41 -15.03
C GLU A 521 21.52 -1.66 -15.14
N VAL A 522 22.53 -2.12 -14.42
CA VAL A 522 23.80 -1.40 -14.20
C VAL A 522 24.98 -2.15 -14.81
N PRO A 523 25.95 -1.48 -15.44
CA PRO A 523 27.19 -2.13 -15.88
C PRO A 523 27.96 -2.72 -14.68
N VAL A 524 28.54 -3.91 -14.84
CA VAL A 524 29.28 -4.59 -13.75
C VAL A 524 30.38 -3.71 -13.16
N ASN A 525 31.09 -2.94 -14.00
CA ASN A 525 32.18 -2.06 -13.56
C ASN A 525 31.72 -0.77 -12.87
N GLN A 526 30.41 -0.49 -12.83
CA GLN A 526 29.84 0.71 -12.20
C GLN A 526 28.91 0.37 -11.02
N ALA A 527 28.65 -0.92 -10.77
CA ALA A 527 27.61 -1.38 -9.84
C ALA A 527 27.71 -0.72 -8.45
N THR A 528 28.87 -0.73 -7.81
CA THR A 528 29.08 -0.14 -6.47
C THR A 528 28.85 1.37 -6.45
N ALA A 529 29.32 2.10 -7.49
CA ALA A 529 29.15 3.55 -7.56
C ALA A 529 27.68 3.94 -7.78
N VAL A 530 26.98 3.21 -8.65
CA VAL A 530 25.56 3.41 -8.92
C VAL A 530 24.71 3.03 -7.70
N GLU A 531 25.04 1.92 -7.02
CA GLU A 531 24.38 1.51 -5.79
C GLU A 531 24.44 2.60 -4.73
N GLN A 532 25.62 3.15 -4.44
CA GLN A 532 25.77 4.25 -3.50
C GLN A 532 24.97 5.49 -3.93
N ALA A 533 25.01 5.86 -5.21
CA ALA A 533 24.28 7.01 -5.72
C ALA A 533 22.75 6.86 -5.59
N VAL A 534 22.22 5.63 -5.79
CA VAL A 534 20.80 5.30 -5.64
C VAL A 534 20.41 5.37 -4.16
N VAL A 535 21.17 4.71 -3.27
CA VAL A 535 20.92 4.73 -1.81
C VAL A 535 20.92 6.17 -1.29
N ASP A 536 21.95 6.94 -1.61
CA ASP A 536 22.09 8.33 -1.20
C ASP A 536 20.91 9.19 -1.67
N THR A 537 20.46 8.99 -2.91
CA THR A 537 19.35 9.75 -3.49
C THR A 537 18.02 9.38 -2.83
N MET A 538 17.78 8.09 -2.60
CA MET A 538 16.58 7.61 -1.92
C MET A 538 16.53 8.10 -0.47
N VAL A 539 17.61 7.93 0.30
CA VAL A 539 17.69 8.43 1.68
C VAL A 539 17.41 9.93 1.74
N ARG A 540 18.05 10.74 0.89
CA ARG A 540 17.80 12.20 0.84
C ARG A 540 16.36 12.54 0.48
N ALA A 541 15.76 11.83 -0.49
CA ALA A 541 14.39 12.08 -0.91
C ALA A 541 13.39 11.82 0.23
N ALA A 542 13.58 10.72 0.97
CA ALA A 542 12.75 10.43 2.14
C ALA A 542 12.99 11.44 3.27
N ASP A 543 14.25 11.73 3.58
CA ASP A 543 14.62 12.66 4.66
C ASP A 543 14.06 14.07 4.45
N GLN A 544 14.02 14.55 3.19
CA GLN A 544 13.41 15.82 2.83
C GLN A 544 11.92 15.92 3.23
N LEU A 545 11.18 14.81 3.17
CA LEU A 545 9.75 14.79 3.54
C LEU A 545 9.53 14.40 5.01
N LEU A 546 10.42 13.59 5.58
CA LEU A 546 10.36 13.15 6.98
C LEU A 546 11.05 14.12 7.96
N SER A 547 11.73 15.15 7.43
CA SER A 547 12.40 16.22 8.18
C SER A 547 13.40 15.71 9.23
N GLY A 548 14.14 14.63 8.95
CA GLY A 548 15.11 14.06 9.88
C GLY A 548 14.53 13.47 11.17
N GLN A 549 13.20 13.36 11.30
CA GLN A 549 12.58 12.91 12.54
C GLN A 549 12.89 11.43 12.84
N VAL A 550 13.01 10.62 11.79
CA VAL A 550 13.36 9.21 11.83
C VAL A 550 14.47 8.93 10.83
N PRO A 551 15.47 8.08 11.15
CA PRO A 551 16.47 7.66 10.17
C PRO A 551 15.77 6.94 9.01
N VAL A 552 16.35 6.99 7.81
CA VAL A 552 15.86 6.25 6.64
C VAL A 552 16.93 5.27 6.21
N GLU A 553 16.51 4.04 5.93
CA GLU A 553 17.38 2.97 5.48
C GLU A 553 16.87 2.46 4.13
N VAL A 554 17.81 2.11 3.26
CA VAL A 554 17.55 1.52 1.94
C VAL A 554 18.32 0.22 1.87
N GLU A 555 17.61 -0.87 1.64
CA GLU A 555 18.20 -2.20 1.46
C GLU A 555 18.45 -2.41 -0.04
N THR A 556 19.60 -2.98 -0.39
CA THR A 556 20.00 -3.20 -1.79
C THR A 556 20.31 -4.67 -2.06
N ALA A 557 20.03 -5.09 -3.30
CA ALA A 557 20.47 -6.37 -3.81
C ALA A 557 20.99 -6.22 -5.23
N VAL A 558 22.14 -6.82 -5.50
CA VAL A 558 22.80 -6.79 -6.81
C VAL A 558 23.02 -8.21 -7.31
N GLY A 559 22.64 -8.49 -8.55
CA GLY A 559 22.82 -9.81 -9.13
C GLY A 559 22.48 -9.89 -10.61
N GLU A 560 22.68 -11.07 -11.21
CA GLU A 560 22.32 -11.30 -12.63
C GLU A 560 20.80 -11.26 -12.87
N THR A 561 20.02 -11.55 -11.84
CA THR A 561 18.55 -11.56 -11.88
C THR A 561 18.00 -10.60 -10.85
N TRP A 562 16.75 -10.18 -11.03
CA TRP A 562 16.05 -9.39 -10.04
C TRP A 562 15.87 -10.20 -8.75
N LYS A 563 16.51 -9.76 -7.67
CA LYS A 563 16.36 -10.35 -6.34
C LYS A 563 15.57 -9.41 -5.46
N LYS A 564 14.82 -9.99 -4.53
CA LYS A 564 14.23 -9.23 -3.45
C LYS A 564 15.33 -8.85 -2.46
N THR A 565 15.32 -7.59 -2.02
CA THR A 565 16.19 -7.04 -0.99
C THR A 565 15.96 -7.68 0.37
#